data_AF-A0A7C7FXL7-F1
#
_entry.id   AF-A0A7C7FXL7-F1
#
_cell.length_a   1.000
_cell.length_b   1.000
_cell.length_c   1.000
_cell.angle_alpha   90.00
_cell.angle_beta   90.00
_cell.angle_gamma   90.00
#
_symmetry.space_group_name_H-M   'P 1'
#
loop_
_entity.id
_entity.type
_entity.pdbx_description
1 polymer ?
#
loop_
_entity_poly.entity_id
_entity_poly.type
_entity_poly.pdbx_seq_one_letter_code
_entity_poly.pdbx_strand_id
1 'polypeptide(L)' 'LEVIAEGVETQSQLDILNRLGCTGYQGYLFSKPLSVQAITSLLRRGD' A
#
# COMPACT_ATOMS: atom_id res chain seq x y z
N LEU A 1 -5.44 4.15 -17.64
CA LEU A 1 -4.86 2.86 -17.18
C LEU A 1 -4.62 3.00 -15.68
N GLU A 2 -5.13 2.07 -14.88
CA GLU A 2 -4.81 2.02 -13.46
C GLU A 2 -3.48 1.28 -13.28
N VAL A 3 -2.59 1.82 -12.44
CA VAL A 3 -1.24 1.29 -12.20
C VAL A 3 -1.04 1.09 -10.71
N ILE A 4 -0.50 -0.06 -10.34
CA ILE A 4 -0.13 -0.39 -8.96
C ILE A 4 1.39 -0.52 -8.90
N ALA A 5 2.02 0.29 -8.06
CA ALA A 5 3.44 0.16 -7.74
C ALA A 5 3.64 -0.82 -6.58
N GLU A 6 4.39 -1.89 -6.80
CA GLU A 6 4.65 -2.91 -5.78
C GLU A 6 6.04 -2.76 -5.16
N GLY A 7 6.19 -3.13 -3.89
CA GLY A 7 7.46 -3.06 -3.17
C GLY A 7 7.79 -1.68 -2.60
N VAL A 8 6.78 -0.90 -2.19
CA VAL A 8 6.98 0.39 -1.51
C VAL A 8 7.34 0.18 -0.05
N GLU A 9 8.61 0.34 0.28
CA GLU A 9 9.20 0.07 1.59
C GLU A 9 9.70 1.32 2.30
N THR A 10 9.94 2.43 1.58
CA THR A 10 10.45 3.68 2.13
C THR A 10 9.59 4.89 1.76
N GLN A 11 9.58 5.91 2.62
CA GLN A 11 8.92 7.19 2.35
C GLN A 11 9.42 7.82 1.04
N SER A 12 10.72 7.72 0.75
CA SER A 12 11.30 8.27 -0.48
C SER A 12 10.75 7.62 -1.76
N GLN A 13 10.42 6.32 -1.73
CA GLN A 13 9.77 5.64 -2.86
C GLN A 13 8.35 6.15 -3.04
N LEU A 14 7.58 6.27 -1.95
CA LEU A 14 6.23 6.84 -1.98
C LEU A 14 6.22 8.27 -2.53
N ASP A 15 7.18 9.11 -2.12
CA ASP A 15 7.29 10.49 -2.59
C ASP A 15 7.52 10.56 -4.11
N ILE A 16 8.30 9.62 -4.67
CA ILE A 16 8.49 9.51 -6.13
C ILE A 16 7.18 9.14 -6.81
N LEU A 17 6.47 8.13 -6.29
CA LEU A 17 5.19 7.67 -6.85
C LEU A 17 4.14 8.78 -6.86
N ASN A 18 4.04 9.53 -5.76
CA ASN A 18 3.15 10.70 -5.66
C ASN A 18 3.49 11.77 -6.70
N ARG A 19 4.77 12.08 -6.92
CA ARG A 19 5.20 13.03 -7.96
C ARG A 19 4.89 12.55 -9.37
N LEU A 20 4.88 11.25 -9.60
CA LEU A 20 4.52 10.62 -10.88
C LEU A 20 3.00 10.45 -11.07
N GLY A 21 2.19 10.81 -10.07
CA GLY A 21 0.74 10.63 -10.11
C GLY A 21 0.29 9.18 -9.95
N CYS A 22 1.16 8.29 -9.45
CA CYS A 22 0.80 6.91 -9.15
C CYS A 22 0.11 6.84 -7.79
N THR A 23 -1.20 6.60 -7.81
CA THR A 23 -2.05 6.56 -6.61
C THR A 23 -2.30 5.16 -6.06
N GLY A 24 -1.94 4.11 -6.81
CA GLY A 24 -2.03 2.73 -6.38
C GLY A 24 -0.67 2.20 -5.96
N TYR A 25 -0.54 1.70 -4.72
CA TYR A 25 0.72 1.15 -4.24
C TYR A 25 0.52 0.05 -3.19
N GLN A 26 1.48 -0.87 -3.12
CA GLN A 26 1.59 -1.86 -2.06
C GLN A 26 3.05 -2.02 -1.61
N GLY A 27 3.24 -2.27 -0.32
CA GLY A 27 4.54 -2.58 0.23
C GLY A 27 4.61 -2.40 1.75
N TYR A 28 5.75 -2.77 2.32
CA TYR A 28 5.91 -2.87 3.77
C TYR A 28 5.95 -1.52 4.49
N LEU A 29 6.07 -0.41 3.75
CA LEU A 29 5.85 0.93 4.30
C LEU A 29 4.43 1.07 4.88
N PHE A 30 3.44 0.41 4.27
CA PHE A 30 2.04 0.47 4.67
C PHE A 30 1.62 -0.74 5.50
N SER A 31 1.90 -1.94 4.98
CA SER A 31 1.54 -3.17 5.68
C SER A 31 2.38 -4.35 5.22
N LYS A 32 2.68 -5.25 6.15
CA LYS A 32 3.20 -6.57 5.85
C LYS A 32 2.06 -7.49 5.36
N PRO A 33 2.36 -8.67 4.77
CA PRO A 33 1.33 -9.64 4.45
C PRO A 33 0.57 -10.02 5.72
N LEU A 34 -0.74 -9.99 5.64
CA LEU A 34 -1.62 -10.24 6.77
C LEU A 34 -2.22 -11.65 6.67
N SER A 35 -2.47 -12.26 7.83
CA SER A 35 -3.31 -13.46 7.88
C SER A 35 -4.75 -13.12 7.49
N VAL A 36 -5.53 -14.15 7.13
CA VAL A 36 -6.96 -14.01 6.81
C VAL A 36 -7.71 -13.32 7.95
N GLN A 37 -7.43 -13.64 9.21
CA GLN A 37 -8.09 -13.04 10.36
C GLN A 37 -7.72 -11.57 10.52
N ALA A 38 -6.45 -11.21 10.29
CA ALA A 38 -5.97 -9.84 10.42
C ALA A 38 -6.54 -8.95 9.31
N ILE A 39 -6.53 -9.38 8.05
CA ILE A 39 -7.12 -8.61 6.95
C ILE A 39 -8.64 -8.49 7.10
N THR A 40 -9.33 -9.55 7.53
CA THR A 40 -10.78 -9.50 7.81
C THR A 40 -11.11 -8.47 8.89
N SER A 41 -10.28 -8.40 9.94
CA SER A 41 -10.45 -7.42 11.02
C SER A 41 -10.20 -6.00 10.53
N LEU A 42 -9.19 -5.79 9.68
CA LEU A 42 -8.87 -4.49 9.08
C LEU A 42 -10.02 -4.00 8.18
N LEU A 43 -10.52 -4.86 7.28
CA LEU A 43 -11.61 -4.51 6.36
C LEU A 43 -12.92 -4.17 7.09
N ARG A 44 -13.14 -4.71 8.29
CA ARG A 44 -14.32 -4.39 9.11
C ARG A 44 -14.20 -3.06 9.86
N ARG A 45 -12.99 -2.54 10.06
CA ARG A 45 -12.75 -1.27 10.79
C ARG A 45 -13.07 -0.05 9.93
N GLY A 46 -12.90 -0.15 8.61
CA GLY A 46 -13.32 0.87 7.65
C GLY A 46 -12.48 2.16 7.63
N ASP A 47 -11.21 2.08 8.04
CA ASP A 47 -10.24 3.18 7.90
C ASP A 47 -9.83 3.41 6.42
#